data_AF-A0A9P6VSL5-F1
#
_entry.id   AF-A0A9P6VSL5-F1
#
_cell.length_a   1.000
_cell.length_b   1.000
_cell.length_c   1.000
_cell.angle_alpha   90.00
_cell.angle_beta   90.00
_cell.angle_gamma   90.00
#
_symmetry.space_group_name_H-M   'P 1'
#
loop_
_entity.id
_entity.type
_entity.pdbx_description
1 polymer ?
#
loop_
_entity_poly.entity_id
_entity_poly.type
_entity_poly.pdbx_seq_one_letter_code
_entity_poly.pdbx_strand_id
1 'polypeptide(L)'
;MANSVMATPGGHIGVGASSRANAVKDPRDPRPRVVRDRLAQDIVDFCELRQHSVMIRELLQPTGTQFYNIFKYLVMQYAGIKFGEMLGPKGKPEDE
;
A
#
# COMPACT_ATOMS: atom_id res chain seq x y z
N MET A 1 31.54 -49.06 -1.07
CA MET A 1 30.99 -49.32 -2.41
C MET A 1 29.74 -48.46 -2.56
N ALA A 2 29.77 -47.55 -3.53
CA ALA A 2 28.74 -46.54 -3.75
C ALA A 2 27.52 -47.16 -4.43
N ASN A 3 26.33 -46.94 -3.88
CA ASN A 3 25.07 -47.23 -4.56
C ASN A 3 24.72 -45.99 -5.40
N SER A 4 25.11 -46.03 -6.67
CA SER A 4 24.76 -45.05 -7.69
C SER A 4 23.33 -45.30 -8.13
N VAL A 5 22.39 -44.42 -7.76
CA VAL A 5 21.10 -44.32 -8.43
C VAL A 5 21.28 -43.46 -9.67
N MET A 6 21.32 -44.13 -10.84
CA MET A 6 21.13 -43.50 -12.13
C MET A 6 19.72 -42.90 -12.19
N ALA A 7 19.62 -41.57 -12.20
CA ALA A 7 18.41 -40.87 -12.65
C ALA A 7 18.57 -40.60 -14.15
N THR A 8 17.82 -41.34 -14.97
CA THR A 8 17.76 -41.15 -16.41
C THR A 8 17.05 -39.83 -16.78
N PRO A 9 17.42 -39.23 -17.91
CA PRO A 9 17.04 -37.88 -18.30
C PRO A 9 15.77 -37.89 -19.17
N GLY A 10 14.78 -37.06 -18.82
CA GLY A 10 13.64 -36.87 -19.72
C GLY A 10 12.44 -36.16 -19.10
N GLY A 11 12.29 -34.88 -19.44
CA GLY A 11 10.98 -34.34 -19.76
C GLY A 11 10.16 -33.73 -18.63
N HIS A 12 10.60 -32.57 -18.13
CA HIS A 12 9.68 -31.48 -17.82
C HIS A 12 10.36 -30.13 -18.06
N ILE A 13 10.52 -29.79 -19.35
CA ILE A 13 10.68 -28.39 -19.77
C ILE A 13 9.27 -27.78 -19.74
N GLY A 14 8.82 -27.46 -18.53
CA GLY A 14 7.76 -26.49 -18.31
C GLY A 14 8.41 -25.13 -18.17
N VAL A 15 8.62 -24.44 -19.29
CA VAL A 15 8.93 -23.00 -19.33
C VAL A 15 7.70 -22.27 -18.80
N GLY A 16 7.57 -22.23 -17.48
CA GLY A 16 6.74 -21.27 -16.80
C GLY A 16 7.54 -19.98 -16.68
N ALA A 17 7.29 -19.04 -17.58
CA ALA A 17 7.78 -17.66 -17.45
C ALA A 17 7.12 -17.01 -16.22
N SER A 18 7.58 -17.35 -15.03
CA SER A 18 7.35 -16.56 -13.83
C SER A 18 8.55 -15.67 -13.66
N SER A 19 8.51 -14.51 -14.33
CA SER A 19 9.31 -13.36 -13.95
C SER A 19 9.01 -13.05 -12.48
N ARG A 20 9.75 -13.68 -11.57
CA ARG A 20 9.98 -13.16 -10.22
C ARG A 20 10.85 -11.93 -10.40
N ALA A 21 10.24 -10.85 -10.91
CA ALA A 21 10.69 -9.54 -10.56
C ALA A 21 10.68 -9.53 -9.03
N ASN A 22 11.85 -9.48 -8.41
CA ASN A 22 11.99 -9.18 -7.00
C ASN A 22 11.35 -7.80 -6.82
N ALA A 23 10.04 -7.77 -6.56
CA ALA A 23 9.37 -6.56 -6.14
C ALA A 23 10.18 -6.09 -4.95
N VAL A 24 10.79 -4.91 -5.06
CA VAL A 24 11.58 -4.32 -4.00
C VAL A 24 10.67 -4.28 -2.79
N LYS A 25 10.88 -5.23 -1.88
CA LYS A 25 10.02 -5.38 -0.71
C LYS A 25 10.16 -4.08 0.06
N ASP A 26 9.04 -3.44 0.38
CA ASP A 26 9.08 -2.25 1.20
C ASP A 26 9.87 -2.61 2.46
N PRO A 27 11.00 -1.94 2.76
CA PRO A 27 11.79 -2.22 3.97
C PRO A 27 10.98 -2.01 5.25
N ARG A 28 9.74 -1.51 5.14
CA ARG A 28 8.75 -1.30 6.18
C ARG A 28 7.70 -2.42 6.26
N ASP A 29 7.76 -3.46 5.44
CA ASP A 29 6.76 -4.53 5.35
C ASP A 29 7.09 -5.79 6.19
N PRO A 30 6.12 -6.49 6.83
CA PRO A 30 4.93 -6.00 7.51
C PRO A 30 5.32 -5.72 8.97
N ARG A 31 5.55 -4.45 9.31
CA ARG A 31 5.97 -4.08 10.66
C ARG A 31 4.98 -4.62 11.71
N PRO A 32 5.46 -5.09 12.88
CA PRO A 32 4.63 -5.59 13.96
C PRO A 32 3.45 -4.66 14.26
N ARG A 33 2.30 -5.22 14.70
CA ARG A 33 1.09 -4.47 15.05
C ARG A 33 1.38 -3.18 15.83
N VAL A 34 2.28 -3.26 16.81
CA VAL A 34 2.75 -2.13 17.63
C VAL A 34 3.26 -0.95 16.80
N VAL A 35 4.00 -1.21 15.74
CA VAL A 35 4.56 -0.16 14.88
C VAL A 35 3.48 0.45 13.99
N ARG A 36 2.51 -0.36 13.52
CA ARG A 36 1.36 0.19 12.79
C ARG A 36 0.51 1.08 13.68
N ASP A 37 0.28 0.67 14.93
CA ASP A 37 -0.49 1.43 15.90
C ASP A 37 0.22 2.76 16.22
N ARG A 38 1.55 2.76 16.34
CA ARG A 38 2.36 3.99 16.46
C ARG A 38 2.23 4.91 15.24
N LEU A 39 2.37 4.37 14.03
CA LEU A 39 2.22 5.16 12.81
C LEU A 39 0.80 5.73 12.66
N ALA A 40 -0.21 4.97 13.06
CA ALA A 40 -1.59 5.47 13.09
C ALA A 40 -1.73 6.62 14.09
N GLN A 41 -1.12 6.51 15.27
CA GLN A 41 -1.10 7.61 16.24
C GLN A 41 -0.42 8.86 15.68
N ASP A 42 0.74 8.72 15.01
CA ASP A 42 1.43 9.85 14.38
C ASP A 42 0.54 10.59 13.36
N ILE A 43 -0.29 9.85 12.62
CA ILE A 43 -1.27 10.43 11.67
C ILE A 43 -2.41 11.12 12.41
N VAL A 44 -2.93 10.55 13.51
CA VAL A 44 -3.96 11.18 14.34
C VAL A 44 -3.43 12.51 14.88
N ASP A 45 -2.26 12.51 15.50
CA ASP A 45 -1.65 13.70 16.09
C ASP A 45 -1.46 14.80 15.03
N PHE A 46 -1.00 14.43 13.83
CA PHE A 46 -0.87 15.37 12.71
C PHE A 46 -2.21 15.99 12.29
N CYS A 47 -3.26 15.18 12.20
CA CYS A 47 -4.60 15.63 11.82
C CYS A 47 -5.24 16.50 12.92
N GLU A 48 -5.08 16.13 14.20
CA GLU A 48 -5.58 16.88 15.35
C GLU A 48 -4.97 18.29 15.44
N LEU A 49 -3.65 18.42 15.23
CA LEU A 49 -2.96 19.71 15.19
C LEU A 49 -3.52 20.67 14.12
N ARG A 50 -4.19 20.13 13.09
CA ARG A 50 -4.80 20.88 11.99
C ARG A 50 -6.32 20.87 12.03
N GLN A 51 -6.89 20.56 13.20
CA GLN A 51 -8.34 20.53 13.45
C GLN A 51 -9.11 19.56 12.55
N HIS A 52 -8.46 18.50 12.08
CA HIS A 52 -9.10 17.40 11.36
C HIS A 52 -9.23 16.19 12.29
N SER A 53 -10.45 15.90 12.74
CA SER A 53 -10.71 14.78 13.64
C SER A 53 -10.65 13.46 12.86
N VAL A 54 -9.69 12.60 13.20
CA VAL A 54 -9.56 11.24 12.66
C VAL A 54 -9.40 10.28 13.82
N MET A 55 -10.21 9.23 13.86
CA MET A 55 -10.07 8.21 14.90
C MET A 55 -9.03 7.17 14.52
N ILE A 56 -8.24 6.70 15.49
CA ILE A 56 -7.24 5.64 15.25
C ILE A 56 -7.84 4.38 14.62
N ARG A 57 -9.09 4.03 14.97
CA ARG A 57 -9.82 2.90 14.38
C ARG A 57 -10.03 3.08 12.88
N GLU A 58 -10.28 4.30 12.42
CA GLU A 58 -10.49 4.62 11.01
C GLU A 58 -9.20 4.52 10.21
N LEU A 59 -8.03 4.68 10.85
CA LEU A 59 -6.73 4.50 10.20
C LEU A 59 -6.30 3.03 10.14
N LEU A 60 -6.62 2.25 11.18
CA LEU A 60 -6.26 0.84 11.24
C LEU A 60 -7.17 -0.04 10.38
N GLN A 61 -8.45 0.33 10.27
CA GLN A 61 -9.46 -0.37 9.46
C GLN A 61 -10.42 0.63 8.79
N PRO A 62 -9.93 1.41 7.80
CA PRO A 62 -10.77 2.37 7.08
C PRO A 62 -11.80 1.66 6.22
N THR A 63 -12.99 2.23 6.12
CA THR A 63 -13.84 2.04 4.93
C THR A 63 -13.19 2.73 3.72
N GLY A 64 -13.55 2.31 2.50
CA GLY A 64 -13.01 2.92 1.27
C GLY A 64 -13.19 4.45 1.24
N THR A 65 -14.35 4.94 1.66
CA THR A 65 -14.64 6.39 1.74
C THR A 65 -13.79 7.09 2.80
N GLN A 66 -13.63 6.51 3.98
CA GLN A 66 -12.79 7.08 5.04
C GLN A 66 -11.33 7.18 4.60
N PHE A 67 -10.80 6.11 4.00
CA PHE A 67 -9.44 6.12 3.43
C PHE A 67 -9.29 7.27 2.43
N TYR A 68 -10.22 7.39 1.49
CA TYR A 68 -10.16 8.41 0.44
C TYR A 68 -10.20 9.83 1.01
N ASN A 69 -11.08 10.08 2.00
CA ASN A 69 -11.19 11.40 2.63
C ASN A 69 -9.90 11.79 3.36
N ILE A 70 -9.33 10.87 4.15
CA ILE A 70 -8.09 11.10 4.89
C ILE A 70 -6.93 11.31 3.91
N PHE A 71 -6.81 10.46 2.88
CA PHE A 71 -5.78 10.59 1.85
C PHE A 71 -5.86 11.93 1.12
N LYS A 72 -7.06 12.32 0.68
CA LYS A 72 -7.31 13.61 0.01
C LYS A 72 -6.89 14.78 0.89
N TYR A 73 -7.27 14.75 2.17
CA TYR A 73 -6.90 15.79 3.12
C TYR A 73 -5.37 15.90 3.27
N LEU A 74 -4.68 14.79 3.52
CA LEU A 74 -3.23 14.76 3.71
C LEU A 74 -2.47 15.27 2.47
N VAL A 75 -2.93 14.88 1.29
CA VAL A 75 -2.39 15.35 0.01
C VAL A 75 -2.54 16.86 -0.15
N MET A 76 -3.72 17.42 0.13
CA MET A 76 -3.96 18.86 0.00
C MET A 76 -3.05 19.68 0.92
N GLN A 77 -2.73 19.19 2.12
CA GLN A 77 -1.86 19.87 3.06
C GLN A 77 -0.39 19.95 2.60
N TYR A 78 0.10 18.93 1.88
CA TYR A 78 1.51 18.84 1.49
C TYR A 78 1.79 19.30 0.06
N ALA A 79 0.90 18.97 -0.87
CA ALA A 79 1.13 19.26 -2.28
C ALA A 79 0.63 20.67 -2.65
N GLY A 80 -0.32 21.23 -1.91
CA GLY A 80 -1.03 22.45 -2.34
C GLY A 80 -1.84 22.25 -3.64
N ILE A 81 -1.92 21.02 -4.14
CA ILE A 81 -2.59 20.62 -5.37
C ILE A 81 -4.04 20.28 -5.05
N LYS A 82 -4.98 20.76 -5.88
CA LYS A 82 -6.38 20.34 -5.77
C LYS A 82 -6.49 18.90 -6.24
N PHE A 83 -7.14 18.03 -5.48
CA PHE A 83 -7.14 16.59 -5.72
C PHE A 83 -7.55 16.15 -7.14
N GLY A 84 -8.41 16.91 -7.82
CA GLY A 84 -8.79 16.67 -9.22
C GLY A 84 -7.65 16.81 -10.23
N GLU A 85 -6.60 17.57 -9.90
CA GLU A 85 -5.39 17.73 -10.71
C GLU A 85 -4.42 16.54 -10.52
N MET A 86 -4.49 15.86 -9.37
CA MET A 86 -3.62 14.73 -9.01
C MET A 86 -4.02 13.40 -9.68
N LEU A 87 -5.31 13.23 -9.99
CA LEU A 87 -5.84 12.02 -10.66
C LEU A 87 -5.64 12.04 -12.18
N GLY A 88 -5.02 13.09 -12.72
CA GLY A 88 -4.93 13.32 -14.17
C GLY A 88 -6.30 13.62 -14.80
N PRO A 89 -6.36 13.82 -16.13
CA PRO A 89 -7.56 14.27 -16.85
C PRO A 89 -8.75 13.27 -16.84
N LYS A 90 -8.73 12.24 -15.99
CA LYS A 90 -9.81 11.26 -15.80
C LYS A 90 -10.68 11.54 -14.57
N GLY A 91 -10.36 12.57 -13.78
CA GLY A 91 -11.10 12.96 -12.58
C GLY A 91 -12.05 14.15 -12.78
N LYS A 92 -12.65 14.33 -13.97
CA LYS A 92 -13.79 15.24 -14.08
C LYS A 92 -14.99 14.52 -13.47
N PRO A 93 -15.64 15.05 -12.42
CA PRO A 93 -17.03 14.71 -12.20
C PRO A 93 -17.78 15.18 -13.46
N GLU A 94 -18.27 14.22 -14.23
CA GLU A 94 -19.43 14.50 -15.07
C GLU A 94 -20.56 14.81 -14.09
N ASP A 95 -21.27 15.90 -14.35
CA ASP A 95 -22.40 16.46 -13.59
C ASP A 95 -22.05 17.40 -12.41
N GLU A 96 -21.92 18.70 -12.71
CA GLU A 96 -22.96 19.72 -12.42
C GLU A 96 -22.68 21.05 -13.17
#